data_AF-A0A2V2CBK0-F1
#
_entry.id   AF-A0A2V2CBK0-F1
#
_cell.length_a   1.000
_cell.length_b   1.000
_cell.length_c   1.000
_cell.angle_alpha   90.00
_cell.angle_beta   90.00
_cell.angle_gamma   90.00
#
_symmetry.space_group_name_H-M   'P 1'
#
loop_
_entity.id
_entity.type
_entity.pdbx_description
1 polymer ?
#
loop_
_entity_poly.entity_id
_entity_poly.type
_entity_poly.pdbx_seq_one_letter_code
_entity_poly.pdbx_strand_id
1 'polypeptide(L)'
;MLALVICVFSVSAFAYEGASSGASPRGGWTDADGYVFCILGTEYRIPYGTVFSQTYNNTVWKYVYPVQYILTDFAEYHNNPSYDPQGRDGIFGANTASAVRYFQGRRGIQVDGCVGDQTWTAFTQHWVFG
;
A
#
# COMPACT_ATOMS: atom_id res chain seq x y z
N MET A 1 27.89 21.61 -36.95
CA MET A 1 26.76 20.78 -36.51
C MET A 1 26.68 20.93 -34.99
N LEU A 2 25.57 21.44 -34.48
CA LEU A 2 25.44 22.12 -33.17
C LEU A 2 25.82 21.30 -31.93
N ALA A 3 26.24 22.02 -30.89
CA ALA A 3 26.45 21.59 -29.51
C ALA A 3 25.33 22.13 -28.57
N LEU A 4 24.97 21.40 -27.50
CA LEU A 4 24.43 21.84 -26.19
C LEU A 4 24.19 20.56 -25.34
N VAL A 5 24.87 20.19 -24.24
CA VAL A 5 25.11 20.79 -22.92
C VAL A 5 23.85 20.81 -22.01
N ILE A 6 23.97 20.20 -20.82
CA ILE A 6 23.34 20.49 -19.50
C ILE A 6 22.25 19.55 -18.89
N CYS A 7 22.64 18.99 -17.71
CA CYS A 7 21.97 18.67 -16.43
C CYS A 7 20.87 17.60 -16.22
N VAL A 8 21.23 16.65 -15.34
CA VAL A 8 20.61 16.32 -14.02
C VAL A 8 19.17 16.80 -13.82
N PHE A 9 18.22 15.88 -13.70
CA PHE A 9 17.14 15.96 -12.69
C PHE A 9 16.74 14.56 -12.21
N SER A 10 17.16 14.26 -11.00
CA SER A 10 16.48 13.34 -10.10
C SER A 10 15.10 13.91 -9.79
N VAL A 11 14.02 13.43 -10.41
CA VAL A 11 12.64 13.50 -9.89
C VAL A 11 11.70 12.72 -10.81
N SER A 12 11.02 11.74 -10.25
CA SER A 12 9.71 11.27 -10.73
C SER A 12 8.97 10.74 -9.49
N ALA A 13 8.72 11.50 -8.42
CA ALA A 13 7.86 12.68 -8.38
C ALA A 13 7.22 13.05 -9.72
N PHE A 14 6.54 12.09 -10.35
CA PHE A 14 5.37 12.47 -11.12
C PHE A 14 4.33 12.85 -10.07
N ALA A 15 4.48 14.06 -9.55
CA ALA A 15 3.35 14.78 -9.02
C ALA A 15 2.32 14.72 -10.14
N TYR A 16 1.28 13.94 -9.92
CA TYR A 16 0.07 14.03 -10.70
C TYR A 16 -0.43 15.47 -10.50
N GLU A 17 -0.02 16.38 -11.39
CA GLU A 17 -0.53 17.74 -11.43
C GLU A 17 -2.00 17.65 -11.84
N GLY A 18 -2.86 17.57 -10.82
CA GLY A 18 -4.29 17.47 -11.05
C GLY A 18 -5.04 16.58 -10.07
N ALA A 19 -4.77 16.64 -8.76
CA ALA A 19 -5.79 16.26 -7.77
C ALA A 19 -6.97 17.28 -7.78
N SER A 20 -7.45 17.67 -8.96
CA SER A 20 -8.72 18.32 -9.16
C SER A 20 -9.80 17.23 -9.24
N SER A 21 -10.49 17.00 -8.12
CA SER A 21 -11.93 16.70 -8.11
C SER A 21 -12.46 15.65 -9.10
N GLY A 22 -11.84 14.46 -9.25
CA GLY A 22 -12.31 13.51 -10.26
C GLY A 22 -11.85 12.04 -10.23
N ALA A 23 -11.16 11.55 -9.19
CA ALA A 23 -10.80 10.11 -9.15
C ALA A 23 -11.98 9.25 -8.63
N SER A 24 -12.55 8.38 -9.49
CA SER A 24 -13.40 7.23 -9.11
C SER A 24 -12.59 5.92 -9.30
N PRO A 25 -12.98 4.75 -8.76
CA PRO A 25 -13.41 4.42 -7.40
C PRO A 25 -12.58 3.23 -6.85
N ARG A 26 -11.24 3.24 -6.98
CA ARG A 26 -10.31 2.27 -6.36
C ARG A 26 -8.88 2.76 -6.65
N GLY A 27 -8.07 3.00 -5.63
CA GLY A 27 -6.71 3.50 -5.84
C GLY A 27 -5.99 3.86 -4.54
N GLY A 28 -4.66 3.82 -4.58
CA GLY A 28 -3.79 4.28 -3.51
C GLY A 28 -2.90 5.43 -4.00
N TRP A 29 -2.83 6.53 -3.26
CA TRP A 29 -1.93 7.65 -3.54
C TRP A 29 -1.27 8.16 -2.25
N THR A 30 -0.29 9.04 -2.40
CA THR A 30 0.40 9.68 -1.28
C THR A 30 0.08 11.17 -1.27
N ASP A 31 -0.18 11.74 -0.11
CA ASP A 31 -0.33 13.18 0.10
C ASP A 31 0.75 13.73 1.06
N ALA A 32 0.61 14.98 1.49
CA ALA A 32 1.54 15.63 2.40
C ALA A 32 1.56 15.00 3.81
N ASP A 33 0.48 14.31 4.19
CA ASP A 33 0.26 13.80 5.54
C ASP A 33 0.47 12.27 5.62
N GLY A 34 0.40 11.55 4.50
CA GLY A 34 0.62 10.10 4.47
C GLY A 34 0.16 9.38 3.20
N TYR A 35 -0.23 8.12 3.40
CA TYR A 35 -0.80 7.23 2.38
C TYR A 35 -2.33 7.29 2.43
N VAL A 36 -2.96 7.38 1.27
CA VAL A 36 -4.42 7.41 1.13
C VAL A 36 -4.87 6.26 0.23
N PHE A 37 -5.81 5.46 0.70
CA PHE A 37 -6.41 4.37 -0.06
C PHE A 37 -7.92 4.57 -0.14
N CYS A 38 -8.47 4.61 -1.36
CA CYS A 38 -9.91 4.60 -1.57
C CYS A 38 -10.37 3.16 -1.85
N ILE A 39 -11.10 2.59 -0.90
CA ILE A 39 -11.57 1.20 -0.94
C ILE A 39 -13.08 1.21 -0.75
N LEU A 40 -13.82 0.72 -1.76
CA LEU A 40 -15.29 0.68 -1.74
C LEU A 40 -15.95 2.04 -1.43
N GLY A 41 -15.36 3.14 -1.91
CA GLY A 41 -15.84 4.50 -1.67
C GLY A 41 -15.52 5.07 -0.28
N THR A 42 -14.75 4.35 0.55
CA THR A 42 -14.23 4.83 1.83
C THR A 42 -12.75 5.21 1.70
N GLU A 43 -12.39 6.41 2.13
CA GLU A 43 -11.01 6.86 2.20
C GLU A 43 -10.33 6.42 3.51
N TYR A 44 -9.20 5.74 3.38
CA TYR A 44 -8.35 5.33 4.49
C TYR A 44 -7.05 6.12 4.45
N ARG A 45 -6.83 6.96 5.46
CA ARG A 45 -5.63 7.81 5.59
C ARG A 45 -4.69 7.25 6.64
N ILE A 46 -3.47 6.92 6.23
CA ILE A 46 -2.42 6.35 7.07
C ILE A 46 -1.25 7.33 7.14
N PRO A 47 -0.97 7.93 8.31
CA PRO A 47 0.16 8.85 8.46
C PRO A 47 1.50 8.18 8.16
N TYR A 48 2.48 8.94 7.65
CA TYR A 48 3.85 8.45 7.54
C TYR A 48 4.42 8.03 8.90
N GLY A 49 5.29 7.02 8.92
CA GLY A 49 5.84 6.45 10.14
C GLY A 49 4.87 5.53 10.88
N THR A 50 3.69 5.26 10.30
CA THR A 50 2.76 4.28 10.87
C THR A 50 3.31 2.88 10.66
N VAL A 51 3.80 2.30 11.76
CA VAL A 51 4.22 0.91 11.82
C VAL A 51 3.30 0.16 12.77
N PHE A 52 2.70 -0.93 12.29
CA PHE A 52 2.01 -1.87 13.17
C PHE A 52 2.24 -3.33 12.76
N SER A 53 2.14 -4.17 13.76
CA SER A 53 2.26 -5.63 13.67
C SER A 53 1.01 -6.28 14.28
N GLN A 54 1.08 -7.59 14.55
CA GLN A 54 0.00 -8.35 15.20
C GLN A 54 -0.60 -7.57 16.36
N THR A 55 -1.83 -7.09 16.15
CA THR A 55 -2.60 -6.29 17.09
C THR A 55 -3.97 -6.93 17.21
N TYR A 56 -4.30 -7.34 18.43
CA TYR A 56 -5.61 -7.87 18.81
C TYR A 56 -6.57 -6.75 19.24
N ASN A 57 -6.14 -5.49 19.17
CA ASN A 57 -6.90 -4.37 19.70
C ASN A 57 -7.73 -3.69 18.61
N ASN A 58 -9.04 -3.62 18.88
CA ASN A 58 -10.10 -3.17 17.98
C ASN A 58 -10.02 -1.69 17.54
N THR A 59 -9.00 -0.95 17.95
CA THR A 59 -8.86 0.50 17.70
C THR A 59 -8.09 0.79 16.41
N VAL A 60 -7.35 -0.21 15.89
CA VAL A 60 -6.46 -0.10 14.71
C VAL A 60 -7.11 -0.69 13.45
N TRP A 61 -8.36 -1.18 13.54
CA TRP A 61 -9.12 -1.76 12.43
C TRP A 61 -9.11 -0.92 11.14
N LYS A 62 -9.10 0.42 11.30
CA LYS A 62 -9.01 1.38 10.20
C LYS A 62 -7.74 1.24 9.34
N TYR A 63 -6.64 0.74 9.90
CA TYR A 63 -5.41 0.49 9.15
C TYR A 63 -5.28 -0.96 8.70
N VAL A 64 -5.86 -1.90 9.45
CA VAL A 64 -5.79 -3.33 9.12
C VAL A 64 -6.67 -3.69 7.93
N TYR A 65 -7.86 -3.11 7.83
CA TYR A 65 -8.79 -3.40 6.74
C TYR A 65 -8.19 -3.12 5.35
N PRO A 66 -7.55 -1.96 5.09
CA PRO A 66 -6.83 -1.72 3.84
C PRO A 66 -5.79 -2.80 3.54
N VAL A 67 -4.98 -3.19 4.53
CA VAL A 67 -3.95 -4.22 4.36
C VAL A 67 -4.56 -5.55 3.92
N GLN A 68 -5.59 -6.02 4.64
CA GLN A 68 -6.24 -7.30 4.30
C GLN A 68 -6.88 -7.24 2.92
N TYR A 69 -7.49 -6.12 2.56
CA TYR A 69 -8.10 -5.93 1.25
C TYR A 69 -7.05 -5.99 0.14
N ILE A 70 -5.96 -5.24 0.28
CA ILE A 70 -4.86 -5.19 -0.70
C ILE A 70 -4.18 -6.55 -0.85
N LEU A 71 -3.96 -7.27 0.26
CA LEU A 71 -3.40 -8.61 0.23
C LEU A 71 -4.32 -9.62 -0.45
N THR A 72 -5.64 -9.54 -0.21
CA THR A 72 -6.61 -10.41 -0.89
C THR A 72 -6.64 -10.12 -2.39
N ASP A 73 -6.65 -8.85 -2.78
CA ASP A 73 -6.60 -8.42 -4.17
C ASP A 73 -5.31 -8.92 -4.87
N PHE A 74 -4.17 -8.83 -4.18
CA PHE A 74 -2.90 -9.37 -4.64
C PHE A 74 -2.92 -10.90 -4.77
N ALA A 75 -3.57 -11.59 -3.83
CA ALA A 75 -3.76 -13.05 -3.86
C ALA A 75 -4.56 -13.49 -5.09
N GLU A 76 -5.66 -12.77 -5.37
CA GLU A 76 -6.52 -12.99 -6.54
C GLU A 76 -5.76 -12.73 -7.84
N TYR A 77 -5.05 -11.60 -7.96
CA TYR A 77 -4.27 -11.24 -9.14
C TYR A 77 -3.18 -12.28 -9.46
N HIS A 78 -2.49 -12.78 -8.44
CA HIS A 78 -1.44 -13.78 -8.62
C HIS A 78 -1.94 -15.23 -8.60
N ASN A 79 -3.25 -15.46 -8.45
CA ASN A 79 -3.85 -16.78 -8.24
C ASN A 79 -3.09 -17.61 -7.19
N ASN A 80 -2.72 -16.99 -6.07
CA ASN A 80 -1.91 -17.61 -5.03
C ASN A 80 -2.50 -17.35 -3.63
N PRO A 81 -3.06 -18.38 -2.97
CA PRO A 81 -3.69 -18.22 -1.66
C PRO A 81 -2.71 -17.94 -0.52
N SER A 82 -1.39 -18.02 -0.75
CA SER A 82 -0.38 -17.71 0.27
C SER A 82 -0.37 -16.23 0.66
N TYR A 83 -0.96 -15.36 -0.16
CA TYR A 83 -1.16 -13.94 0.15
C TYR A 83 -2.50 -13.66 0.84
N ASP A 84 -3.38 -14.66 1.01
CA ASP A 84 -4.70 -14.46 1.58
C ASP A 84 -4.61 -14.35 3.11
N PRO A 85 -5.06 -13.22 3.72
CA PRO A 85 -5.18 -13.10 5.17
C PRO A 85 -6.28 -14.00 5.79
N GLN A 86 -7.00 -14.79 4.99
CA GLN A 86 -8.14 -15.64 5.36
C GLN A 86 -9.34 -14.86 5.91
N GLY A 87 -9.46 -13.59 5.54
CA GLY A 87 -10.55 -12.72 5.99
C GLY A 87 -10.22 -11.23 5.94
N ARG A 88 -11.28 -10.42 5.83
CA ARG A 88 -11.24 -8.94 5.90
C ARG A 88 -11.99 -8.49 7.16
N ASP A 89 -11.57 -8.99 8.31
CA ASP A 89 -12.20 -8.80 9.62
C ASP A 89 -11.67 -7.58 10.39
N GLY A 90 -10.64 -6.90 9.86
CA GLY A 90 -9.97 -5.79 10.51
C GLY A 90 -9.05 -6.19 11.66
N ILE A 91 -8.76 -7.49 11.82
CA ILE A 91 -7.90 -8.04 12.88
C ILE A 91 -6.56 -8.47 12.30
N PHE A 92 -5.47 -7.94 12.86
CA PHE A 92 -4.13 -8.32 12.44
C PHE A 92 -3.72 -9.62 13.17
N GLY A 93 -4.25 -10.74 12.70
CA GLY A 93 -3.95 -12.08 13.22
C GLY A 93 -2.70 -12.73 12.61
N ALA A 94 -2.49 -14.01 12.93
CA ALA A 94 -1.38 -14.82 12.39
C ALA A 94 -1.43 -15.00 10.86
N ASN A 95 -2.63 -15.10 10.30
CA ASN A 95 -2.83 -15.23 8.85
C ASN A 95 -2.44 -13.94 8.12
N THR A 96 -2.95 -12.79 8.57
CA THR A 96 -2.56 -11.47 8.05
C THR A 96 -1.05 -11.27 8.14
N ALA A 97 -0.43 -11.60 9.27
CA ALA A 97 1.03 -11.50 9.43
C ALA A 97 1.80 -12.38 8.44
N SER A 98 1.31 -13.59 8.19
CA SER A 98 1.93 -14.51 7.24
C SER A 98 1.81 -13.98 5.80
N ALA A 99 0.63 -13.52 5.41
CA ALA A 99 0.39 -12.90 4.11
C ALA A 99 1.27 -11.65 3.88
N VAL A 100 1.43 -10.80 4.91
CA VAL A 100 2.34 -9.64 4.85
C VAL A 100 3.77 -10.09 4.61
N ARG A 101 4.27 -11.12 5.30
CA ARG A 101 5.63 -11.64 5.07
C ARG A 101 5.83 -12.15 3.65
N TYR A 102 4.84 -12.87 3.10
CA TYR A 102 4.89 -13.32 1.71
C TYR A 102 4.95 -12.15 0.74
N PHE A 103 4.11 -11.13 0.95
CA PHE A 103 4.12 -9.92 0.13
C PHE A 103 5.48 -9.19 0.21
N GLN A 104 6.02 -9.00 1.41
CA GLN A 104 7.33 -8.38 1.62
C GLN A 104 8.44 -9.13 0.89
N GLY A 105 8.45 -10.47 1.00
CA GLY A 105 9.41 -11.32 0.31
C GLY A 105 9.29 -11.21 -1.22
N ARG A 106 8.06 -11.09 -1.74
CA ARG A 106 7.82 -10.92 -3.18
C ARG A 106 8.28 -9.56 -3.70
N ARG A 107 8.14 -8.51 -2.88
CA ARG A 107 8.56 -7.14 -3.21
C ARG A 107 10.05 -6.89 -2.97
N GLY A 108 10.77 -7.84 -2.35
CA GLY A 108 12.19 -7.69 -2.05
C GLY A 108 12.47 -6.63 -0.97
N ILE A 109 11.52 -6.39 -0.08
CA ILE A 109 11.67 -5.49 1.08
C ILE A 109 11.90 -6.30 2.36
N GLN A 110 12.14 -5.61 3.48
CA GLN A 110 12.35 -6.27 4.78
C GLN A 110 11.17 -7.16 5.15
N VAL A 111 11.45 -8.44 5.45
CA VAL A 111 10.44 -9.46 5.80
C VAL A 111 10.33 -9.58 7.31
N ASP A 112 9.61 -8.66 7.94
CA ASP A 112 9.37 -8.65 9.39
C ASP A 112 7.92 -9.03 9.75
N GLY A 113 7.00 -9.03 8.78
CA GLY A 113 5.57 -9.22 9.02
C GLY A 113 4.89 -8.01 9.67
N CYS A 114 5.57 -6.86 9.69
CA CYS A 114 5.07 -5.58 10.16
C CYS A 114 4.74 -4.69 8.96
N VAL A 115 3.64 -3.94 9.04
CA VAL A 115 3.28 -2.99 7.98
C VAL A 115 3.81 -1.62 8.38
N GLY A 116 4.93 -1.23 7.78
CA GLY A 116 5.53 0.10 7.88
C GLY A 116 5.65 0.79 6.52
N ASP A 117 6.32 1.94 6.47
CA ASP A 117 6.39 2.83 5.29
C ASP A 117 6.85 2.12 4.00
N GLN A 118 7.81 1.20 4.08
CA GLN A 118 8.24 0.41 2.91
C GLN A 118 7.11 -0.47 2.36
N THR A 119 6.32 -1.06 3.26
CA THR A 119 5.17 -1.91 2.88
C THR A 119 4.04 -1.05 2.34
N TRP A 120 3.75 0.10 2.97
CA TRP A 120 2.75 1.05 2.49
C TRP A 120 3.04 1.59 1.10
N THR A 121 4.30 1.94 0.85
CA THR A 121 4.76 2.39 -0.48
C THR A 121 4.60 1.28 -1.52
N ALA A 122 4.90 0.03 -1.17
CA ALA A 122 4.70 -1.09 -2.08
C ALA A 122 3.20 -1.40 -2.35
N PHE A 123 2.33 -1.11 -1.39
CA PHE A 123 0.87 -1.21 -1.56
C PHE A 123 0.31 -0.11 -2.45
N THR A 124 0.72 1.14 -2.29
CA THR A 124 0.31 2.21 -3.21
C THR A 124 0.78 1.91 -4.63
N GLN A 125 2.02 1.44 -4.80
CA GLN A 125 2.54 1.02 -6.11
C GLN A 125 1.79 -0.16 -6.74
N HIS A 126 1.24 -1.09 -5.94
CA HIS A 126 0.41 -2.18 -6.47
C HIS A 126 -0.83 -1.60 -7.19
N TRP A 127 -1.45 -0.57 -6.63
CA TRP A 127 -2.74 -0.05 -7.12
C TRP A 127 -2.59 1.08 -8.15
N VAL A 128 -1.41 1.71 -8.21
CA VAL A 128 -1.11 2.73 -9.22
C VAL A 128 -0.79 2.12 -10.59
N PHE A 129 -0.31 0.87 -10.63
CA PHE A 129 0.16 0.21 -11.86
C PHE A 129 -0.47 -1.17 -12.13
N GLY A 130 -1.41 -1.62 -11.31
CA GLY A 130 -2.05 -2.94 -11.35
C GLY A 130 -3.37 -2.96 -12.10
#